data_AF-A0A9E3QW40-F1
#
_entry.id   AF-A0A9E3QW40-F1
#
_cell.length_a   1.000
_cell.length_b   1.000
_cell.length_c   1.000
_cell.angle_alpha   90.00
_cell.angle_beta   90.00
_cell.angle_gamma   90.00
#
_symmetry.space_group_name_H-M   'P 1'
#
loop_
_entity.id
_entity.type
_entity.pdbx_description
1 polymer ?
#
loop_
_entity_poly.entity_id
_entity_poly.type
_entity_poly.pdbx_seq_one_letter_code
_entity_poly.pdbx_strand_id
1 'polypeptide(L)'
;MKSRPVLIVIAFSSLIANAQTLPYSGSTSTSGIAFTVTNTNTTDFSPGAIYGVSTSPVGGFGVEGAADKGAGVYGDSSQGTGVYGHSTRGIYAGFFTNSSSIGLYAYGPDAGAVIETQTAGKNGLEVSAHTLDSGANAGIHTIGDKYGIYAETLASSAAVAAVRGVSKGIGGNFISTNNIGMQAQSDTTYGVWGASGSTSAPGVYGGNSSNGSWADGVFGASTYGHGVVGTTHSSSLASVFGENDYSGYGVSGFTNSNGVAIYGDNTCNGSGCTGFAGLFTGRVHVNGTLSKSAGSFKIDHPLAPTTKYLSHSFVESPDMKNIYDGIVTVGADGTADVTMPDWFEALNEEFRYQLTCVGGYSPVFVQSEIANGHFKIGGGRPGLKVSWQVTGIRHDAYAKSNPIVVEEPKEPQAVGRYLNPESFGKSRSLAIVQPSTSVLEK
;
A
#
# COMPACT_ATOMS: atom_id res chain seq x y z
N MET A 1 -38.06 -38.16 65.73
CA MET A 1 -37.19 -39.32 66.05
C MET A 1 -35.74 -38.89 65.84
N LYS A 2 -34.87 -39.02 66.86
CA LYS A 2 -33.42 -38.75 66.75
C LYS A 2 -32.73 -39.94 66.08
N SER A 3 -32.07 -39.73 64.94
CA SER A 3 -31.27 -40.76 64.27
C SER A 3 -29.99 -41.04 65.07
N ARG A 4 -29.74 -42.30 65.42
CA ARG A 4 -28.46 -42.74 65.99
C ARG A 4 -27.52 -43.16 64.84
N PRO A 5 -26.24 -42.79 64.83
CA PRO A 5 -25.30 -43.31 63.85
C PRO A 5 -25.04 -44.80 64.10
N VAL A 6 -25.13 -45.61 63.06
CA VAL A 6 -24.78 -47.05 63.08
C VAL A 6 -23.35 -47.17 62.55
N LEU A 7 -22.46 -47.79 63.33
CA LEU A 7 -21.11 -48.17 62.91
C LEU A 7 -21.17 -49.59 62.34
N ILE A 8 -20.80 -49.77 61.07
CA ILE A 8 -20.70 -51.07 60.42
C ILE A 8 -19.23 -51.30 60.05
N VAL A 9 -18.61 -52.35 60.59
CA VAL A 9 -17.27 -52.81 60.21
C VAL A 9 -17.43 -54.09 59.39
N ILE A 10 -16.89 -54.11 58.17
CA ILE A 10 -16.96 -55.27 57.27
C ILE A 10 -15.54 -55.68 56.88
N ALA A 11 -15.19 -56.95 57.11
CA ALA A 11 -13.98 -57.59 56.60
C ALA A 11 -14.35 -58.55 55.47
N PHE A 12 -13.67 -58.47 54.33
CA PHE A 12 -13.91 -59.35 53.19
C PHE A 12 -12.82 -60.43 53.09
N SER A 13 -13.22 -61.70 53.05
CA SER A 13 -12.38 -62.82 52.62
C SER A 13 -12.59 -63.09 51.12
N SER A 14 -11.51 -63.36 50.41
CA SER A 14 -11.37 -63.45 48.96
C SER A 14 -12.33 -64.40 48.22
N LEU A 15 -12.56 -64.05 46.94
CA LEU A 15 -13.27 -64.70 45.82
C LEU A 15 -14.74 -64.29 45.63
N ILE A 16 -15.02 -63.59 44.52
CA ILE A 16 -16.06 -63.89 43.50
C ILE A 16 -16.00 -62.84 42.37
N ALA A 17 -16.18 -63.31 41.13
CA ALA A 17 -15.90 -62.63 39.86
C ALA A 17 -17.06 -61.82 39.24
N ASN A 18 -17.91 -61.17 40.04
CA ASN A 18 -18.90 -60.20 39.56
C ASN A 18 -18.89 -59.00 40.49
N ALA A 19 -19.03 -57.78 39.95
CA ALA A 19 -18.89 -56.52 40.68
C ALA A 19 -19.59 -56.57 42.05
N GLN A 20 -18.80 -56.63 43.13
CA GLN A 20 -19.30 -56.48 44.48
C GLN A 20 -19.53 -55.00 44.73
N THR A 21 -20.80 -54.60 44.78
CA THR A 21 -21.20 -53.31 45.35
C THR A 21 -20.94 -53.36 46.85
N LEU A 22 -20.18 -52.41 47.40
CA LEU A 22 -20.22 -52.15 48.85
C LEU A 22 -21.70 -51.98 49.25
N PRO A 23 -22.18 -52.49 50.40
CA PRO A 23 -23.61 -52.53 50.74
C PRO A 23 -24.23 -51.15 51.04
N TYR A 24 -23.60 -50.06 50.63
CA TYR A 24 -24.14 -48.71 50.68
C TYR A 24 -24.37 -48.16 49.26
N SER A 25 -25.50 -48.55 48.65
CA SER A 25 -26.14 -47.74 47.61
C SER A 25 -27.12 -46.80 48.32
N GLY A 26 -26.68 -45.58 48.63
CA GLY A 26 -27.53 -44.55 49.23
C GLY A 26 -28.19 -43.69 48.16
N SER A 27 -29.50 -43.81 47.99
CA SER A 27 -30.30 -42.81 47.26
C SER A 27 -30.99 -41.89 48.27
N THR A 28 -30.74 -40.59 48.20
CA THR A 28 -31.49 -39.58 48.99
C THR A 28 -32.52 -38.91 48.09
N SER A 29 -33.74 -38.72 48.60
CA SER A 29 -34.79 -37.92 47.95
C SER A 29 -34.87 -36.49 48.49
N THR A 30 -33.98 -36.13 49.42
CA THR A 30 -33.85 -34.79 50.02
C THR A 30 -32.58 -34.11 49.53
N SER A 31 -32.60 -32.78 49.39
CA SER A 31 -31.41 -31.99 49.06
C SER A 31 -30.34 -32.20 50.13
N GLY A 32 -29.24 -32.90 49.80
CA GLY A 32 -28.18 -33.23 50.76
C GLY A 32 -27.20 -34.31 50.27
N ILE A 33 -26.10 -34.50 51.01
CA ILE A 33 -25.05 -35.48 50.70
C ILE A 33 -25.51 -36.89 51.10
N ALA A 34 -25.46 -37.85 50.19
CA ALA A 34 -25.84 -39.24 50.45
C ALA A 34 -24.81 -40.00 51.31
N PHE A 35 -23.51 -39.73 51.14
CA PHE A 35 -22.41 -40.24 51.98
C PHE A 35 -21.14 -39.38 51.85
N THR A 36 -20.31 -39.37 52.91
CA THR A 36 -19.02 -38.66 52.94
C THR A 36 -17.92 -39.63 53.33
N VAL A 37 -16.80 -39.61 52.60
CA VAL A 37 -15.56 -40.31 52.97
C VAL A 37 -14.49 -39.25 53.25
N THR A 38 -13.97 -39.21 54.48
CA THR A 38 -12.97 -38.22 54.91
C THR A 38 -11.69 -38.92 55.30
N ASN A 39 -10.56 -38.51 54.71
CA ASN A 39 -9.22 -38.90 55.16
C ASN A 39 -8.57 -37.70 55.88
N THR A 40 -8.23 -37.84 57.16
CA THR A 40 -7.66 -36.77 58.00
C THR A 40 -6.16 -36.94 58.26
N ASN A 41 -5.48 -37.82 57.51
CA ASN A 41 -4.05 -38.09 57.71
C ASN A 41 -3.20 -36.87 57.31
N THR A 42 -2.28 -36.47 58.18
CA THR A 42 -1.39 -35.29 58.02
C THR A 42 0.10 -35.66 57.92
N THR A 43 0.46 -36.95 57.93
CA THR A 43 1.85 -37.39 58.16
C THR A 43 2.55 -38.11 57.00
N ASP A 44 1.89 -38.42 55.88
CA ASP A 44 2.50 -39.17 54.75
C ASP A 44 2.20 -38.59 53.35
N PHE A 45 3.01 -39.00 52.36
CA PHE A 45 2.88 -38.65 50.94
C PHE A 45 1.47 -38.99 50.38
N SER A 46 0.68 -37.95 50.08
CA SER A 46 -0.57 -37.98 49.30
C SER A 46 -1.64 -39.01 49.75
N PRO A 47 -2.22 -38.87 50.97
CA PRO A 47 -3.27 -39.77 51.43
C PRO A 47 -4.57 -39.59 50.63
N GLY A 48 -4.96 -40.62 49.85
CA GLY A 48 -6.24 -40.65 49.13
C GLY A 48 -7.40 -41.07 50.04
N ALA A 49 -8.56 -40.44 49.91
CA ALA A 49 -9.79 -40.87 50.59
C ALA A 49 -10.49 -42.04 49.86
N ILE A 50 -10.34 -42.10 48.53
CA ILE A 50 -10.89 -43.14 47.65
C ILE A 50 -9.79 -43.55 46.67
N TYR A 51 -9.52 -44.86 46.56
CA TYR A 51 -8.55 -45.42 45.61
C TYR A 51 -9.20 -46.56 44.82
N GLY A 52 -9.37 -46.37 43.52
CA GLY A 52 -9.95 -47.35 42.61
C GLY A 52 -8.96 -47.75 41.51
N VAL A 53 -8.80 -49.06 41.28
CA VAL A 53 -7.91 -49.61 40.24
C VAL A 53 -8.73 -50.54 39.36
N SER A 54 -8.73 -50.29 38.05
CA SER A 54 -9.23 -51.25 37.05
C SER A 54 -8.04 -51.98 36.42
N THR A 55 -8.02 -53.32 36.54
CA THR A 55 -7.04 -54.18 35.85
C THR A 55 -7.58 -54.76 34.55
N SER A 56 -8.69 -54.23 34.03
CA SER A 56 -9.33 -54.71 32.81
C SER A 56 -8.44 -54.47 31.58
N PRO A 57 -8.15 -55.49 30.76
CA PRO A 57 -7.38 -55.33 29.54
C PRO A 57 -8.16 -54.70 28.37
N VAL A 58 -9.48 -54.52 28.51
CA VAL A 58 -10.38 -53.98 27.46
C VAL A 58 -10.89 -52.57 27.76
N GLY A 59 -10.20 -51.86 28.65
CA GLY A 59 -10.64 -50.55 29.16
C GLY A 59 -11.54 -50.72 30.39
N GLY A 60 -11.28 -49.93 31.40
CA GLY A 60 -12.08 -49.90 32.62
C GLY A 60 -11.73 -48.67 33.45
N PHE A 61 -12.70 -48.17 34.20
CA PHE A 61 -12.55 -46.97 35.02
C PHE A 61 -12.19 -47.37 36.45
N GLY A 62 -11.20 -46.69 37.04
CA GLY A 62 -10.91 -46.84 38.48
C GLY A 62 -12.02 -46.21 39.34
N VAL A 63 -12.48 -45.02 38.95
CA VAL A 63 -13.60 -44.28 39.56
C VAL A 63 -14.43 -43.68 38.43
N GLU A 64 -15.75 -43.89 38.46
CA GLU A 64 -16.71 -43.34 37.49
C GLU A 64 -17.75 -42.48 38.21
N GLY A 65 -17.91 -41.22 37.78
CA GLY A 65 -18.93 -40.31 38.30
C GLY A 65 -19.94 -39.95 37.20
N ALA A 66 -21.22 -40.24 37.42
CA ALA A 66 -22.30 -39.97 36.48
C ALA A 66 -23.39 -39.10 37.12
N ALA A 67 -23.90 -38.11 36.37
CA ALA A 67 -24.99 -37.25 36.79
C ALA A 67 -25.91 -36.93 35.61
N ASP A 68 -27.22 -37.08 35.77
CA ASP A 68 -28.21 -36.71 34.74
C ASP A 68 -28.30 -35.19 34.54
N LYS A 69 -28.04 -34.43 35.62
CA LYS A 69 -27.96 -32.96 35.63
C LYS A 69 -26.87 -32.55 36.65
N GLY A 70 -25.95 -31.68 36.23
CA GLY A 70 -24.84 -31.21 37.09
C GLY A 70 -23.51 -31.91 36.80
N ALA A 71 -22.57 -31.86 37.75
CA ALA A 71 -21.24 -32.46 37.60
C ALA A 71 -21.24 -33.93 38.04
N GLY A 72 -20.77 -34.84 37.18
CA GLY A 72 -20.55 -36.25 37.54
C GLY A 72 -19.38 -36.41 38.54
N VAL A 73 -18.34 -35.58 38.42
CA VAL A 73 -17.22 -35.48 39.36
C VAL A 73 -16.96 -33.99 39.64
N TYR A 74 -16.96 -33.61 40.92
CA TYR A 74 -16.66 -32.25 41.37
C TYR A 74 -15.49 -32.28 42.35
N GLY A 75 -14.36 -31.68 41.98
CA GLY A 75 -13.18 -31.55 42.83
C GLY A 75 -12.97 -30.10 43.23
N ASP A 76 -13.01 -29.83 44.53
CA ASP A 76 -12.74 -28.51 45.11
C ASP A 76 -11.52 -28.60 46.04
N SER A 77 -10.62 -27.62 45.93
CA SER A 77 -9.37 -27.59 46.68
C SER A 77 -9.00 -26.14 46.98
N SER A 78 -8.88 -25.81 48.27
CA SER A 78 -8.50 -24.46 48.72
C SER A 78 -7.00 -24.18 48.56
N GLN A 79 -6.17 -25.22 48.50
CA GLN A 79 -4.73 -25.16 48.23
C GLN A 79 -4.30 -26.43 47.47
N GLY A 80 -4.22 -26.38 46.14
CA GLY A 80 -3.77 -27.51 45.32
C GLY A 80 -4.74 -27.87 44.18
N THR A 81 -4.64 -29.10 43.66
CA THR A 81 -5.41 -29.57 42.50
C THR A 81 -6.74 -30.21 42.90
N GLY A 82 -7.87 -29.71 42.39
CA GLY A 82 -9.19 -30.30 42.62
C GLY A 82 -9.40 -31.65 41.92
N VAL A 83 -9.03 -31.75 40.63
CA VAL A 83 -9.08 -32.99 39.83
C VAL A 83 -7.77 -33.15 39.07
N TYR A 84 -7.10 -34.30 39.20
CA TYR A 84 -5.80 -34.58 38.59
C TYR A 84 -5.84 -35.88 37.77
N GLY A 85 -5.46 -35.81 36.50
CA GLY A 85 -5.29 -36.96 35.61
C GLY A 85 -3.84 -37.11 35.16
N HIS A 86 -3.27 -38.31 35.27
CA HIS A 86 -1.89 -38.61 34.86
C HIS A 86 -1.82 -39.95 34.12
N SER A 87 -1.08 -39.99 33.02
CA SER A 87 -0.85 -41.19 32.20
C SER A 87 0.63 -41.28 31.82
N THR A 88 1.27 -42.41 32.10
CA THR A 88 2.71 -42.61 31.85
C THR A 88 3.00 -43.23 30.50
N ARG A 89 2.02 -43.91 29.87
CA ARG A 89 2.20 -44.68 28.61
C ARG A 89 0.97 -44.67 27.69
N GLY A 90 -0.07 -43.90 28.00
CA GLY A 90 -1.31 -43.80 27.21
C GLY A 90 -1.36 -42.56 26.32
N ILE A 91 -2.38 -42.48 25.45
CA ILE A 91 -2.57 -41.37 24.50
C ILE A 91 -3.05 -40.09 25.21
N TYR A 92 -3.88 -40.22 26.26
CA TYR A 92 -4.44 -39.09 27.02
C TYR A 92 -4.34 -39.31 28.54
N ALA A 93 -4.13 -38.23 29.31
CA ALA A 93 -4.19 -38.23 30.77
C ALA A 93 -5.58 -37.83 31.33
N GLY A 94 -6.43 -37.25 30.47
CA GLY A 94 -7.84 -36.94 30.71
C GLY A 94 -8.55 -36.74 29.36
N PHE A 95 -9.85 -37.07 29.30
CA PHE A 95 -10.67 -36.94 28.08
C PHE A 95 -12.00 -36.29 28.44
N PHE A 96 -12.28 -35.13 27.84
CA PHE A 96 -13.52 -34.38 28.06
C PHE A 96 -14.26 -34.25 26.74
N THR A 97 -15.46 -34.85 26.64
CA THR A 97 -16.31 -34.75 25.45
C THR A 97 -17.61 -34.07 25.77
N ASN A 98 -18.00 -33.11 24.92
CA ASN A 98 -19.32 -32.53 24.91
C ASN A 98 -19.85 -32.57 23.47
N SER A 99 -21.06 -33.11 23.28
CA SER A 99 -21.68 -33.28 21.96
C SER A 99 -22.53 -32.09 21.51
N SER A 100 -22.71 -31.06 22.34
CA SER A 100 -23.63 -29.94 22.08
C SER A 100 -23.08 -28.55 22.44
N SER A 101 -21.97 -28.44 23.16
CA SER A 101 -21.45 -27.16 23.67
C SER A 101 -19.96 -27.26 24.07
N ILE A 102 -19.53 -26.46 25.05
CA ILE A 102 -18.15 -26.37 25.54
C ILE A 102 -17.72 -27.68 26.21
N GLY A 103 -16.64 -28.29 25.71
CA GLY A 103 -16.05 -29.51 26.26
C GLY A 103 -15.19 -29.32 27.52
N LEU A 104 -14.52 -28.17 27.64
CA LEU A 104 -13.69 -27.79 28.78
C LEU A 104 -13.88 -26.30 29.05
N TYR A 105 -14.31 -25.95 30.27
CA TYR A 105 -14.43 -24.57 30.73
C TYR A 105 -13.63 -24.41 32.02
N ALA A 106 -12.74 -23.44 32.07
CA ALA A 106 -11.90 -23.19 33.22
C ALA A 106 -11.84 -21.68 33.50
N TYR A 107 -12.06 -21.30 34.75
CA TYR A 107 -12.17 -19.91 35.20
C TYR A 107 -11.35 -19.72 36.48
N GLY A 108 -10.55 -18.65 36.52
CA GLY A 108 -9.78 -18.26 37.70
C GLY A 108 -9.80 -16.73 37.87
N PRO A 109 -10.12 -16.20 39.05
CA PRO A 109 -10.25 -14.75 39.27
C PRO A 109 -8.90 -14.02 39.29
N ASP A 110 -7.81 -14.68 39.70
CA ASP A 110 -6.47 -14.06 39.86
C ASP A 110 -5.42 -14.56 38.85
N ALA A 111 -5.57 -15.81 38.36
CA ALA A 111 -4.75 -16.39 37.30
C ALA A 111 -5.65 -17.24 36.39
N GLY A 112 -5.51 -17.08 35.08
CA GLY A 112 -6.24 -17.89 34.10
C GLY A 112 -5.94 -19.38 34.26
N ALA A 113 -6.81 -20.23 33.70
CA ALA A 113 -6.54 -21.66 33.64
C ALA A 113 -5.31 -21.94 32.76
N VAL A 114 -4.27 -22.53 33.36
CA VAL A 114 -3.04 -22.90 32.65
C VAL A 114 -3.15 -24.34 32.17
N ILE A 115 -3.10 -24.54 30.85
CA ILE A 115 -2.87 -25.86 30.24
C ILE A 115 -1.39 -25.89 29.83
N GLU A 116 -0.54 -26.48 30.67
CA GLU A 116 0.89 -26.61 30.41
C GLU A 116 1.22 -28.01 29.89
N THR A 117 1.91 -28.10 28.76
CA THR A 117 2.51 -29.34 28.28
C THR A 117 4.01 -29.16 28.14
N GLN A 118 4.80 -29.88 28.94
CA GLN A 118 6.24 -30.02 28.73
C GLN A 118 6.49 -31.37 28.04
N THR A 119 6.83 -31.36 26.75
CA THR A 119 7.18 -32.58 26.01
C THR A 119 8.65 -32.56 25.62
N ALA A 120 9.39 -33.61 25.96
CA ALA A 120 10.79 -33.79 25.53
C ALA A 120 10.90 -34.40 24.10
N GLY A 121 9.79 -34.47 23.35
CA GLY A 121 9.65 -35.16 22.07
C GLY A 121 9.05 -34.29 20.97
N LYS A 122 8.81 -34.86 19.78
CA LYS A 122 8.48 -34.12 18.53
C LYS A 122 7.09 -33.45 18.48
N ASN A 123 6.22 -33.68 19.46
CA ASN A 123 4.83 -33.19 19.47
C ASN A 123 4.56 -32.38 20.76
N GLY A 124 3.93 -31.21 20.64
CA GLY A 124 3.48 -30.36 21.76
C GLY A 124 1.99 -30.54 22.10
N LEU A 125 1.35 -29.55 22.76
CA LEU A 125 -0.10 -29.52 22.99
C LEU A 125 -0.87 -29.40 21.67
N GLU A 126 -1.69 -30.40 21.35
CA GLU A 126 -2.67 -30.33 20.26
C GLU A 126 -4.07 -29.99 20.84
N VAL A 127 -4.56 -28.78 20.59
CA VAL A 127 -5.96 -28.39 20.84
C VAL A 127 -6.70 -28.48 19.51
N SER A 128 -7.30 -29.64 19.22
CA SER A 128 -8.11 -29.81 18.01
C SER A 128 -9.59 -29.64 18.32
N ALA A 129 -10.20 -28.55 17.83
CA ALA A 129 -11.64 -28.35 17.86
C ALA A 129 -12.24 -28.76 16.51
N HIS A 130 -12.88 -29.92 16.46
CA HIS A 130 -13.62 -30.39 15.28
C HIS A 130 -15.11 -30.14 15.47
N THR A 131 -15.70 -29.27 14.65
CA THR A 131 -17.16 -29.06 14.62
C THR A 131 -17.76 -29.82 13.45
N LEU A 132 -18.67 -30.75 13.72
CA LEU A 132 -19.33 -31.58 12.70
C LEU A 132 -20.58 -30.92 12.09
N ASP A 133 -21.00 -29.75 12.61
CA ASP A 133 -22.19 -29.02 12.14
C ASP A 133 -21.86 -27.60 11.65
N SER A 134 -22.69 -27.09 10.73
CA SER A 134 -22.58 -25.80 10.03
C SER A 134 -22.82 -24.55 10.89
N GLY A 135 -22.76 -24.66 12.21
CA GLY A 135 -22.94 -23.54 13.15
C GLY A 135 -21.63 -22.78 13.37
N ALA A 136 -21.69 -21.44 13.32
CA ALA A 136 -20.53 -20.57 13.54
C ALA A 136 -20.01 -20.69 14.99
N ASN A 137 -18.92 -21.42 15.19
CA ASN A 137 -18.28 -21.61 16.50
C ASN A 137 -16.82 -21.13 16.44
N ALA A 138 -16.33 -20.53 17.54
CA ALA A 138 -14.94 -20.14 17.69
C ALA A 138 -14.11 -21.33 18.23
N GLY A 139 -12.99 -21.66 17.57
CA GLY A 139 -12.09 -22.72 18.03
C GLY A 139 -11.32 -22.36 19.30
N ILE A 140 -10.87 -21.11 19.41
CA ILE A 140 -10.23 -20.53 20.59
C ILE A 140 -10.84 -19.14 20.81
N HIS A 141 -11.44 -18.90 21.98
CA HIS A 141 -11.97 -17.60 22.39
C HIS A 141 -11.31 -17.18 23.71
N THR A 142 -10.55 -16.09 23.67
CA THR A 142 -9.77 -15.57 24.80
C THR A 142 -10.17 -14.12 25.07
N ILE A 143 -10.41 -13.78 26.34
CA ILE A 143 -10.63 -12.41 26.81
C ILE A 143 -9.58 -12.15 27.91
N GLY A 144 -8.76 -11.12 27.75
CA GLY A 144 -7.73 -10.79 28.73
C GLY A 144 -7.19 -9.37 28.53
N ASP A 145 -6.72 -8.75 29.61
CA ASP A 145 -6.37 -7.32 29.64
C ASP A 145 -5.01 -6.98 29.02
N LYS A 146 -4.16 -8.00 28.77
CA LYS A 146 -2.79 -7.82 28.24
C LYS A 146 -2.54 -8.54 26.92
N TYR A 147 -2.80 -9.85 26.87
CA TYR A 147 -2.73 -10.65 25.66
C TYR A 147 -3.94 -11.58 25.58
N GLY A 148 -4.59 -11.65 24.42
CA GLY A 148 -5.59 -12.69 24.14
C GLY A 148 -4.91 -14.03 23.83
N ILE A 149 -4.02 -14.04 22.83
CA ILE A 149 -3.21 -15.20 22.41
C ILE A 149 -1.75 -14.75 22.30
N TYR A 150 -0.83 -15.46 22.96
CA TYR A 150 0.62 -15.27 22.82
C TYR A 150 1.23 -16.57 22.28
N ALA A 151 1.80 -16.52 21.08
CA ALA A 151 2.41 -17.65 20.41
C ALA A 151 3.84 -17.29 20.00
N GLU A 152 4.82 -17.98 20.56
CA GLU A 152 6.24 -17.81 20.27
C GLU A 152 6.83 -19.13 19.78
N THR A 153 7.74 -19.06 18.81
CA THR A 153 8.45 -20.24 18.30
C THR A 153 9.94 -19.96 18.21
N LEU A 154 10.70 -20.60 19.10
CA LEU A 154 12.16 -20.51 19.19
C LEU A 154 12.82 -21.62 18.35
N ALA A 155 12.59 -21.63 17.03
CA ALA A 155 13.20 -22.63 16.15
C ALA A 155 14.61 -22.18 15.72
N SER A 156 15.63 -23.02 15.95
CA SER A 156 17.03 -22.70 15.66
C SER A 156 17.51 -23.07 14.25
N SER A 157 16.69 -23.77 13.44
CA SER A 157 17.17 -24.31 12.16
C SER A 157 16.13 -24.50 11.04
N ALA A 158 14.89 -24.04 11.19
CA ALA A 158 13.87 -24.16 10.15
C ALA A 158 12.94 -22.95 10.13
N ALA A 159 12.40 -22.61 8.94
CA ALA A 159 11.32 -21.64 8.82
C ALA A 159 10.04 -22.24 9.42
N VAL A 160 9.72 -21.86 10.65
CA VAL A 160 8.52 -22.32 11.36
C VAL A 160 7.62 -21.12 11.63
N ALA A 161 6.33 -21.25 11.32
CA ALA A 161 5.33 -20.24 11.65
C ALA A 161 4.80 -20.48 13.07
N ALA A 162 4.86 -19.46 13.93
CA ALA A 162 4.24 -19.52 15.26
C ALA A 162 2.71 -19.63 15.18
N VAL A 163 2.12 -18.98 14.16
CA VAL A 163 0.68 -19.06 13.85
C VAL A 163 0.52 -19.23 12.35
N ARG A 164 -0.26 -20.23 11.92
CA ARG A 164 -0.64 -20.44 10.51
C ARG A 164 -2.15 -20.62 10.40
N GLY A 165 -2.83 -19.61 9.84
CA GLY A 165 -4.25 -19.68 9.49
C GLY A 165 -4.46 -20.12 8.04
N VAL A 166 -5.39 -21.04 7.80
CA VAL A 166 -5.89 -21.37 6.45
C VAL A 166 -7.40 -21.21 6.49
N SER A 167 -7.95 -20.36 5.61
CA SER A 167 -9.39 -20.08 5.56
C SER A 167 -9.87 -20.06 4.11
N LYS A 168 -11.10 -20.53 3.88
CA LYS A 168 -11.82 -20.32 2.61
C LYS A 168 -12.48 -18.94 2.52
N GLY A 169 -12.59 -18.23 3.65
CA GLY A 169 -13.11 -16.87 3.75
C GLY A 169 -12.03 -15.92 4.25
N ILE A 170 -12.34 -15.15 5.30
CA ILE A 170 -11.36 -14.25 5.93
C ILE A 170 -10.33 -15.08 6.70
N GLY A 171 -9.04 -14.92 6.34
CA GLY A 171 -7.92 -15.61 7.00
C GLY A 171 -7.52 -15.01 8.35
N GLY A 172 -7.78 -13.72 8.55
CA GLY A 172 -7.58 -13.00 9.80
C GLY A 172 -8.27 -11.63 9.74
N ASN A 173 -8.87 -11.20 10.85
CA ASN A 173 -9.52 -9.91 10.99
C ASN A 173 -9.02 -9.24 12.27
N PHE A 174 -8.27 -8.14 12.13
CA PHE A 174 -7.63 -7.44 13.25
C PHE A 174 -8.23 -6.05 13.37
N ILE A 175 -9.00 -5.80 14.43
CA ILE A 175 -9.71 -4.55 14.66
C ILE A 175 -9.16 -3.92 15.94
N SER A 176 -8.63 -2.70 15.82
CA SER A 176 -8.26 -1.86 16.96
C SER A 176 -8.97 -0.51 16.82
N THR A 177 -9.58 -0.04 17.91
CA THR A 177 -10.32 1.22 17.94
C THR A 177 -9.49 2.40 18.45
N ASN A 178 -8.36 2.14 19.11
CA ASN A 178 -7.57 3.15 19.82
C ASN A 178 -6.07 3.13 19.49
N ASN A 179 -5.56 2.09 18.82
CA ASN A 179 -4.13 1.91 18.63
C ASN A 179 -3.84 1.09 17.35
N ILE A 180 -2.67 0.47 17.27
CA ILE A 180 -2.25 -0.38 16.16
C ILE A 180 -3.14 -1.62 16.06
N GLY A 181 -3.76 -1.84 14.88
CA GLY A 181 -4.52 -3.06 14.60
C GLY A 181 -3.63 -4.28 14.37
N MET A 182 -2.50 -4.09 13.68
CA MET A 182 -1.50 -5.13 13.41
C MET A 182 -0.11 -4.51 13.32
N GLN A 183 0.86 -5.12 14.01
CA GLN A 183 2.29 -4.80 13.87
C GLN A 183 3.03 -6.05 13.40
N ALA A 184 3.89 -5.89 12.40
CA ALA A 184 4.75 -6.96 11.91
C ALA A 184 6.15 -6.42 11.61
N GLN A 185 7.17 -7.15 12.04
CA GLN A 185 8.58 -6.76 11.90
C GLN A 185 9.42 -7.98 11.50
N SER A 186 10.41 -7.75 10.65
CA SER A 186 11.47 -8.71 10.36
C SER A 186 12.79 -7.95 10.27
N ASP A 187 13.84 -8.48 10.89
CA ASP A 187 15.17 -7.86 10.89
C ASP A 187 16.04 -8.32 9.69
N THR A 188 15.54 -9.25 8.88
CA THR A 188 16.32 -9.87 7.79
C THR A 188 15.58 -9.93 6.46
N THR A 189 14.26 -9.88 6.46
CA THR A 189 13.44 -10.06 5.26
C THR A 189 12.17 -9.19 5.33
N TYR A 190 11.07 -9.66 4.76
CA TYR A 190 9.79 -8.98 4.75
C TYR A 190 9.14 -9.02 6.14
N GLY A 191 8.84 -7.85 6.70
CA GLY A 191 7.92 -7.76 7.84
C GLY A 191 6.52 -8.24 7.46
N VAL A 192 6.05 -7.89 6.26
CA VAL A 192 4.78 -8.34 5.66
C VAL A 192 5.00 -8.72 4.19
N TRP A 193 4.52 -9.89 3.79
CA TRP A 193 4.45 -10.31 2.38
C TRP A 193 2.98 -10.47 1.98
N GLY A 194 2.47 -9.57 1.14
CA GLY A 194 1.13 -9.67 0.57
C GLY A 194 1.17 -10.07 -0.90
N ALA A 195 0.51 -11.18 -1.24
CA ALA A 195 0.42 -11.68 -2.60
C ALA A 195 -1.01 -12.13 -2.91
N SER A 196 -1.46 -11.86 -4.12
CA SER A 196 -2.75 -12.29 -4.65
C SER A 196 -2.52 -13.13 -5.89
N GLY A 197 -3.17 -14.30 -5.94
CA GLY A 197 -3.25 -15.11 -7.16
C GLY A 197 -4.40 -14.69 -8.09
N SER A 198 -5.14 -13.63 -7.75
CA SER A 198 -6.25 -13.12 -8.55
C SER A 198 -5.74 -12.29 -9.72
N THR A 199 -6.44 -12.36 -10.85
CA THR A 199 -6.20 -11.51 -12.04
C THR A 199 -6.81 -10.11 -11.91
N SER A 200 -7.59 -9.84 -10.85
CA SER A 200 -8.42 -8.64 -10.76
C SER A 200 -8.46 -8.02 -9.36
N ALA A 201 -7.63 -8.49 -8.43
CA ALA A 201 -7.59 -7.98 -7.07
C ALA A 201 -6.15 -7.71 -6.62
N PRO A 202 -5.90 -6.61 -5.90
CA PRO A 202 -4.56 -6.28 -5.42
C PRO A 202 -4.05 -7.33 -4.40
N GLY A 203 -2.73 -7.51 -4.34
CA GLY A 203 -2.09 -8.32 -3.30
C GLY A 203 -2.22 -7.71 -1.89
N VAL A 204 -2.20 -6.37 -1.82
CA VAL A 204 -2.39 -5.58 -0.61
C VAL A 204 -3.25 -4.37 -0.97
N TYR A 205 -4.27 -4.10 -0.16
CA TYR A 205 -5.09 -2.90 -0.28
C TYR A 205 -4.98 -2.09 1.02
N GLY A 206 -4.46 -0.87 0.92
CA GLY A 206 -4.45 0.09 2.01
C GLY A 206 -5.43 1.22 1.70
N GLY A 207 -6.38 1.46 2.59
CA GLY A 207 -7.39 2.50 2.44
C GLY A 207 -7.57 3.25 3.76
N ASN A 208 -7.84 4.55 3.66
CA ASN A 208 -8.13 5.41 4.80
C ASN A 208 -9.36 6.25 4.46
N SER A 209 -10.36 6.21 5.35
CA SER A 209 -11.62 6.97 5.21
C SER A 209 -11.65 8.22 6.10
N SER A 210 -10.55 8.55 6.76
CA SER A 210 -10.44 9.74 7.60
C SER A 210 -10.35 11.00 6.75
N ASN A 211 -11.10 12.04 7.15
CA ASN A 211 -11.02 13.39 6.56
C ASN A 211 -9.97 14.27 7.29
N GLY A 212 -9.17 13.69 8.18
CA GLY A 212 -8.12 14.41 8.89
C GLY A 212 -6.90 14.70 8.02
N SER A 213 -6.21 15.80 8.28
CA SER A 213 -4.88 16.04 7.72
C SER A 213 -3.93 14.89 8.11
N TRP A 214 -3.07 14.44 7.19
CA TRP A 214 -2.11 13.32 7.40
C TRP A 214 -2.70 11.91 7.45
N ALA A 215 -3.91 11.76 6.90
CA ALA A 215 -4.59 10.47 6.77
C ALA A 215 -4.09 9.67 5.55
N ASP A 216 -2.85 9.17 5.61
CA ASP A 216 -2.32 8.31 4.55
C ASP A 216 -3.06 6.96 4.52
N GLY A 217 -3.41 6.49 3.31
CA GLY A 217 -3.87 5.10 3.11
C GLY A 217 -2.71 4.10 3.21
N VAL A 218 -1.57 4.46 2.63
CA VAL A 218 -0.31 3.71 2.66
C VAL A 218 0.85 4.70 2.77
N PHE A 219 1.73 4.51 3.75
CA PHE A 219 2.92 5.33 3.94
C PHE A 219 4.19 4.47 3.78
N GLY A 220 4.94 4.70 2.71
CA GLY A 220 6.21 4.01 2.42
C GLY A 220 7.41 4.90 2.79
N ALA A 221 8.26 4.44 3.71
CA ALA A 221 9.45 5.16 4.14
C ALA A 221 10.69 4.26 4.15
N SER A 222 11.82 4.81 3.70
CA SER A 222 13.13 4.17 3.76
C SER A 222 14.21 5.21 4.01
N THR A 223 15.21 4.86 4.82
CA THR A 223 16.35 5.75 5.13
C THR A 223 17.45 5.68 4.08
N TYR A 224 17.53 4.58 3.32
CA TYR A 224 18.62 4.31 2.38
C TYR A 224 18.11 3.81 1.02
N GLY A 225 17.04 3.02 1.01
CA GLY A 225 16.45 2.46 -0.20
C GLY A 225 15.29 3.31 -0.73
N HIS A 226 14.52 2.71 -1.63
CA HIS A 226 13.26 3.30 -2.11
C HIS A 226 12.16 3.14 -1.06
N GLY A 227 11.38 4.19 -0.82
CA GLY A 227 10.17 4.09 0.03
C GLY A 227 9.09 3.22 -0.63
N VAL A 228 8.94 3.32 -1.96
CA VAL A 228 7.99 2.53 -2.77
C VAL A 228 8.66 2.19 -4.11
N VAL A 229 8.50 0.94 -4.56
CA VAL A 229 8.94 0.47 -5.88
C VAL A 229 7.75 -0.17 -6.58
N GLY A 230 7.39 0.34 -7.75
CA GLY A 230 6.39 -0.27 -8.63
C GLY A 230 7.05 -0.84 -9.89
N THR A 231 6.68 -2.05 -10.27
CA THR A 231 7.09 -2.68 -11.53
C THR A 231 5.89 -3.30 -12.22
N THR A 232 5.73 -3.05 -13.51
CA THR A 232 4.72 -3.69 -14.35
C THR A 232 5.34 -4.15 -15.67
N HIS A 233 4.80 -5.24 -16.23
CA HIS A 233 5.12 -5.70 -17.58
C HIS A 233 3.97 -5.43 -18.56
N SER A 234 2.98 -4.62 -18.15
CA SER A 234 1.88 -4.21 -19.01
C SER A 234 2.33 -3.14 -19.99
N SER A 235 1.85 -3.21 -21.23
CA SER A 235 2.07 -2.18 -22.25
C SER A 235 1.10 -0.98 -22.14
N SER A 236 0.11 -1.05 -21.23
CA SER A 236 -0.97 -0.06 -21.14
C SER A 236 -1.23 0.48 -19.74
N LEU A 237 -0.53 -0.02 -18.72
CA LEU A 237 -0.74 0.36 -17.32
C LEU A 237 0.52 0.99 -16.74
N ALA A 238 0.34 1.86 -15.75
CA ALA A 238 1.45 2.43 -14.99
C ALA A 238 1.89 1.49 -13.86
N SER A 239 3.21 1.43 -13.62
CA SER A 239 3.76 0.76 -12.43
C SER A 239 3.37 1.44 -11.13
N VAL A 240 3.24 2.77 -11.17
CA VAL A 240 2.75 3.62 -10.07
C VAL A 240 1.76 4.59 -10.69
N PHE A 241 0.52 4.56 -10.22
CA PHE A 241 -0.57 5.40 -10.70
C PHE A 241 -1.04 6.32 -9.58
N GLY A 242 -1.09 7.63 -9.85
CA GLY A 242 -1.56 8.63 -8.91
C GLY A 242 -2.70 9.44 -9.54
N GLU A 243 -3.82 9.52 -8.84
CA GLU A 243 -5.04 10.21 -9.26
C GLU A 243 -5.57 11.06 -8.11
N ASN A 244 -6.08 12.24 -8.46
CA ASN A 244 -6.75 13.14 -7.53
C ASN A 244 -8.03 13.64 -8.22
N ASP A 245 -9.19 13.23 -7.71
CA ASP A 245 -10.50 13.59 -8.27
C ASP A 245 -10.94 15.03 -7.93
N TYR A 246 -10.07 15.82 -7.32
CA TYR A 246 -10.33 17.18 -6.87
C TYR A 246 -9.23 18.13 -7.38
N SER A 247 -8.98 19.24 -6.69
CA SER A 247 -8.04 20.28 -7.09
C SER A 247 -6.61 20.08 -6.56
N GLY A 248 -6.29 18.90 -6.03
CA GLY A 248 -4.99 18.58 -5.45
C GLY A 248 -3.96 18.12 -6.49
N TYR A 249 -2.83 17.61 -5.99
CA TYR A 249 -1.83 16.96 -6.83
C TYR A 249 -2.15 15.47 -6.96
N GLY A 250 -2.18 14.94 -8.19
CA GLY A 250 -2.21 13.47 -8.40
C GLY A 250 -0.89 12.81 -7.99
N VAL A 251 0.24 13.45 -8.31
CA VAL A 251 1.59 13.06 -7.89
C VAL A 251 2.38 14.31 -7.54
N SER A 252 3.11 14.30 -6.43
CA SER A 252 3.98 15.39 -6.01
C SER A 252 5.34 14.86 -5.57
N GLY A 253 6.41 15.46 -6.08
CA GLY A 253 7.79 15.10 -5.75
C GLY A 253 8.52 16.27 -5.11
N PHE A 254 9.22 16.02 -4.01
CA PHE A 254 9.99 17.02 -3.28
C PHE A 254 11.39 16.50 -2.96
N THR A 255 12.37 17.40 -2.99
CA THR A 255 13.73 17.14 -2.51
C THR A 255 14.24 18.38 -1.78
N ASN A 256 14.85 18.17 -0.61
CA ASN A 256 15.34 19.25 0.26
C ASN A 256 16.86 19.48 0.12
N SER A 257 17.45 19.01 -0.98
CA SER A 257 18.88 19.12 -1.28
C SER A 257 19.09 19.31 -2.79
N ASN A 258 20.32 19.16 -3.28
CA ASN A 258 20.69 19.30 -4.69
C ASN A 258 20.23 18.11 -5.57
N GLY A 259 19.12 17.46 -5.21
CA GLY A 259 18.60 16.29 -5.90
C GLY A 259 17.63 16.65 -7.03
N VAL A 260 17.16 15.62 -7.74
CA VAL A 260 16.10 15.72 -8.75
C VAL A 260 14.80 15.22 -8.12
N ALA A 261 13.77 16.07 -8.07
CA ALA A 261 12.48 15.71 -7.48
C ALA A 261 11.69 14.71 -8.34
N ILE A 262 11.78 14.83 -9.66
CA ILE A 262 11.13 13.94 -10.63
C ILE A 262 12.15 13.62 -11.73
N TYR A 263 12.49 12.34 -11.85
CA TYR A 263 13.38 11.83 -12.90
C TYR A 263 12.59 10.90 -13.81
N GLY A 264 12.44 11.30 -15.07
CA GLY A 264 11.85 10.47 -16.12
C GLY A 264 12.94 10.06 -17.11
N ASP A 265 13.00 8.77 -17.41
CA ASP A 265 13.89 8.22 -18.43
C ASP A 265 13.15 7.15 -19.24
N ASN A 266 13.37 7.17 -20.54
CA ASN A 266 12.84 6.17 -21.46
C ASN A 266 14.00 5.64 -22.30
N THR A 267 14.70 4.64 -21.76
CA THR A 267 15.90 4.03 -22.33
C THR A 267 15.61 3.11 -23.52
N CYS A 268 14.58 3.41 -24.30
CA CYS A 268 14.22 2.66 -25.50
C CYS A 268 15.38 2.71 -26.51
N ASN A 269 16.26 1.71 -26.42
CA ASN A 269 17.50 1.62 -27.18
C ASN A 269 17.26 0.78 -28.43
N GLY A 270 16.85 1.43 -29.52
CA GLY A 270 16.65 0.79 -30.83
C GLY A 270 16.27 1.79 -31.92
N SER A 271 16.56 1.44 -33.17
CA SER A 271 16.12 2.21 -34.34
C SER A 271 14.58 2.15 -34.44
N GLY A 272 13.91 3.30 -34.31
CA GLY A 272 12.45 3.43 -34.37
C GLY A 272 11.77 3.70 -33.01
N CYS A 273 12.55 3.84 -31.94
CA CYS A 273 12.01 4.20 -30.63
C CYS A 273 11.61 5.69 -30.56
N THR A 274 10.34 5.97 -30.29
CA THR A 274 9.77 7.33 -30.20
C THR A 274 9.11 7.61 -28.85
N GLY A 275 9.45 6.83 -27.82
CA GLY A 275 8.89 6.97 -26.49
C GLY A 275 9.33 8.27 -25.81
N PHE A 276 8.46 8.82 -24.95
CA PHE A 276 8.76 10.02 -24.19
C PHE A 276 9.25 9.65 -22.78
N ALA A 277 10.22 10.40 -22.26
CA ALA A 277 10.55 10.39 -20.83
C ALA A 277 9.47 11.11 -19.99
N GLY A 278 8.73 12.03 -20.62
CA GLY A 278 7.54 12.67 -20.07
C GLY A 278 6.62 13.16 -21.18
N LEU A 279 5.33 12.85 -21.09
CA LEU A 279 4.28 13.32 -21.98
C LEU A 279 3.28 14.12 -21.15
N PHE A 280 3.11 15.40 -21.47
CA PHE A 280 2.21 16.30 -20.76
C PHE A 280 1.11 16.78 -21.71
N THR A 281 -0.15 16.59 -21.32
CA THR A 281 -1.30 17.10 -22.06
C THR A 281 -1.92 18.24 -21.28
N GLY A 282 -1.93 19.44 -21.87
CA GLY A 282 -2.37 20.68 -21.21
C GLY A 282 -1.23 21.68 -21.03
N ARG A 283 -1.48 22.72 -20.22
CA ARG A 283 -0.50 23.79 -19.98
C ARG A 283 0.59 23.31 -19.02
N VAL A 284 1.85 23.58 -19.36
CA VAL A 284 3.01 23.33 -18.50
C VAL A 284 3.57 24.67 -18.04
N HIS A 285 3.66 24.86 -16.73
CA HIS A 285 4.30 26.03 -16.13
C HIS A 285 5.66 25.62 -15.53
N VAL A 286 6.73 26.25 -15.99
CA VAL A 286 8.08 26.09 -15.43
C VAL A 286 8.45 27.39 -14.74
N ASN A 287 8.45 27.38 -13.40
CA ASN A 287 8.93 28.53 -12.62
C ASN A 287 10.45 28.41 -12.43
N GLY A 288 11.21 29.05 -13.34
CA GLY A 288 12.67 29.02 -13.35
C GLY A 288 13.21 28.87 -14.77
N THR A 289 14.47 28.44 -14.87
CA THR A 289 15.11 28.22 -16.17
C THR A 289 14.78 26.84 -16.72
N LEU A 290 14.25 26.79 -17.95
CA LEU A 290 14.15 25.56 -18.73
C LEU A 290 15.43 25.38 -19.55
N SER A 291 16.25 24.39 -19.21
CA SER A 291 17.41 23.99 -20.02
C SER A 291 17.06 22.78 -20.88
N LYS A 292 17.37 22.85 -22.19
CA LYS A 292 17.15 21.78 -23.15
C LYS A 292 18.10 21.92 -24.34
N SER A 293 18.47 20.80 -24.95
CA SER A 293 19.39 20.78 -26.09
C SER A 293 18.80 21.42 -27.36
N ALA A 294 17.47 21.43 -27.50
CA ALA A 294 16.78 22.06 -28.63
C ALA A 294 15.38 22.51 -28.20
N GLY A 295 14.86 23.54 -28.86
CA GLY A 295 13.45 23.84 -28.79
C GLY A 295 12.57 24.24 -29.96
N SER A 296 11.44 23.55 -30.06
CA SER A 296 10.55 23.65 -31.21
C SER A 296 9.11 23.58 -30.75
N PHE A 297 8.22 24.21 -31.51
CA PHE A 297 6.81 23.84 -31.48
C PHE A 297 6.52 22.87 -32.64
N LYS A 298 5.53 22.02 -32.44
CA LYS A 298 4.95 21.16 -33.46
C LYS A 298 3.46 21.42 -33.48
N ILE A 299 2.93 21.76 -34.65
CA ILE A 299 1.51 21.99 -34.88
C ILE A 299 1.05 21.14 -36.06
N ASP A 300 -0.25 20.96 -36.20
CA ASP A 300 -0.83 20.43 -37.43
C ASP A 300 -0.46 21.32 -38.62
N HIS A 301 -0.11 20.71 -39.75
CA HIS A 301 0.30 21.46 -40.93
C HIS A 301 -0.87 22.31 -41.44
N PRO A 302 -0.71 23.65 -41.62
CA PRO A 302 -1.82 24.53 -41.99
C PRO A 302 -2.58 24.11 -43.25
N LEU A 303 -1.85 23.60 -44.25
CA LEU A 303 -2.45 23.11 -45.52
C LEU A 303 -2.85 21.62 -45.51
N ALA A 304 -2.48 20.85 -44.48
CA ALA A 304 -2.68 19.40 -44.45
C ALA A 304 -2.79 18.86 -43.00
N PRO A 305 -3.71 19.42 -42.17
CA PRO A 305 -3.66 19.26 -40.71
C PRO A 305 -3.87 17.82 -40.23
N THR A 306 -4.61 17.00 -40.98
CA THR A 306 -4.92 15.61 -40.61
C THR A 306 -3.84 14.61 -41.00
N THR A 307 -2.82 15.02 -41.78
CA THR A 307 -1.84 14.10 -42.37
C THR A 307 -0.38 14.52 -42.19
N LYS A 308 -0.13 15.78 -41.79
CA LYS A 308 1.22 16.33 -41.64
C LYS A 308 1.32 17.21 -40.40
N TYR A 309 2.52 17.23 -39.82
CA TYR A 309 2.92 18.20 -38.83
C TYR A 309 3.88 19.24 -39.43
N LEU A 310 3.85 20.45 -38.91
CA LEU A 310 4.83 21.51 -39.17
C LEU A 310 5.59 21.82 -37.89
N SER A 311 6.91 21.99 -37.97
CA SER A 311 7.77 22.25 -36.81
C SER A 311 8.74 23.38 -37.09
N HIS A 312 8.95 24.25 -36.11
CA HIS A 312 9.90 25.37 -36.16
C HIS A 312 10.64 25.49 -34.84
N SER A 313 11.86 26.05 -34.89
CA SER A 313 12.59 26.44 -33.69
C SER A 313 11.95 27.67 -33.03
N PHE A 314 12.20 27.85 -31.73
CA PHE A 314 11.71 29.02 -30.99
C PHE A 314 12.39 30.32 -31.42
N VAL A 315 11.60 31.38 -31.51
CA VAL A 315 12.03 32.78 -31.48
C VAL A 315 11.40 33.39 -30.23
N GLU A 316 12.23 33.90 -29.31
CA GLU A 316 11.72 34.58 -28.11
C GLU A 316 11.38 36.03 -28.44
N SER A 317 10.08 36.32 -28.52
CA SER A 317 9.53 37.64 -28.83
C SER A 317 8.15 37.77 -28.17
N PRO A 318 7.72 38.99 -27.80
CA PRO A 318 6.34 39.22 -27.32
C PRO A 318 5.29 38.81 -28.36
N ASP A 319 5.64 38.94 -29.64
CA ASP A 319 4.84 38.42 -30.76
C ASP A 319 5.32 37.01 -31.17
N MET A 320 4.42 36.16 -31.64
CA MET A 320 4.72 34.82 -32.16
C MET A 320 5.43 34.90 -33.53
N LYS A 321 6.69 35.35 -33.53
CA LYS A 321 7.49 35.57 -34.74
C LYS A 321 8.04 34.28 -35.31
N ASN A 322 8.06 34.19 -36.63
CA ASN A 322 8.96 33.31 -37.37
C ASN A 322 9.97 34.15 -38.16
N ILE A 323 11.22 33.68 -38.22
CA ILE A 323 12.30 34.33 -38.96
C ILE A 323 12.78 33.36 -40.04
N TYR A 324 12.92 33.88 -41.26
CA TYR A 324 13.42 33.15 -42.42
C TYR A 324 14.50 33.99 -43.08
N ASP A 325 15.60 33.37 -43.50
CA ASP A 325 16.71 34.07 -44.13
C ASP A 325 17.37 33.24 -45.23
N GLY A 326 18.14 33.94 -46.05
CA GLY A 326 18.92 33.33 -47.12
C GLY A 326 19.76 34.35 -47.86
N ILE A 327 20.41 33.88 -48.93
CA ILE A 327 21.20 34.71 -49.83
C ILE A 327 20.66 34.48 -51.24
N VAL A 328 20.42 35.57 -51.97
CA VAL A 328 20.06 35.53 -53.39
C VAL A 328 21.06 36.32 -54.22
N THR A 329 21.25 35.94 -55.47
CA THR A 329 22.12 36.66 -56.42
C THR A 329 21.27 37.49 -57.36
N VAL A 330 21.66 38.75 -57.55
CA VAL A 330 20.98 39.68 -58.46
C VAL A 330 21.24 39.28 -59.91
N GLY A 331 20.15 39.15 -60.68
CA GLY A 331 20.14 38.83 -62.09
C GLY A 331 20.63 39.97 -62.99
N ALA A 332 20.65 39.71 -64.30
CA ALA A 332 21.13 40.66 -65.30
C ALA A 332 20.27 41.93 -65.41
N ASP A 333 19.00 41.86 -65.03
CA ASP A 333 18.03 42.96 -65.01
C ASP A 333 18.11 43.82 -63.74
N GLY A 334 19.04 43.49 -62.82
CA GLY A 334 19.18 44.18 -61.54
C GLY A 334 18.17 43.76 -60.47
N THR A 335 17.45 42.65 -60.69
CA THR A 335 16.47 42.11 -59.74
C THR A 335 16.84 40.70 -59.24
N ALA A 336 16.25 40.29 -58.12
CA ALA A 336 16.37 38.93 -57.61
C ALA A 336 15.02 38.45 -57.06
N ASP A 337 14.55 37.30 -57.53
CA ASP A 337 13.33 36.64 -57.04
C ASP A 337 13.68 35.68 -55.89
N VAL A 338 13.00 35.84 -54.76
CA VAL A 338 13.10 34.93 -53.61
C VAL A 338 11.81 34.13 -53.50
N THR A 339 11.93 32.82 -53.40
CA THR A 339 10.80 31.89 -53.28
C THR A 339 10.66 31.38 -51.85
N MET A 340 9.46 31.46 -51.32
CA MET A 340 9.07 30.95 -50.01
C MET A 340 8.44 29.55 -50.13
N PRO A 341 8.47 28.75 -49.05
CA PRO A 341 7.69 27.51 -48.99
C PRO A 341 6.19 27.78 -49.16
N ASP A 342 5.46 26.86 -49.80
CA ASP A 342 4.01 27.00 -50.08
C ASP A 342 3.15 27.31 -48.84
N TRP A 343 3.59 26.85 -47.66
CA TRP A 343 2.90 27.07 -46.39
C TRP A 343 3.23 28.41 -45.72
N PHE A 344 4.17 29.19 -46.26
CA PHE A 344 4.69 30.39 -45.63
C PHE A 344 3.60 31.43 -45.35
N GLU A 345 2.81 31.82 -46.36
CA GLU A 345 1.73 32.80 -46.22
C GLU A 345 0.53 32.23 -45.44
N ALA A 346 0.36 30.90 -45.42
CA ALA A 346 -0.67 30.24 -44.62
C ALA A 346 -0.32 30.24 -43.11
N LEU A 347 0.98 30.29 -42.78
CA LEU A 347 1.47 30.34 -41.40
C LEU A 347 1.71 31.77 -40.92
N ASN A 348 2.15 32.67 -41.80
CA ASN A 348 2.68 33.98 -41.46
C ASN A 348 1.91 35.12 -42.13
N GLU A 349 1.73 36.22 -41.40
CA GLU A 349 1.25 37.51 -41.89
C GLU A 349 2.16 38.65 -41.38
N GLU A 350 1.87 39.90 -41.73
CA GLU A 350 2.62 41.09 -41.29
C GLU A 350 4.15 41.01 -41.50
N PHE A 351 4.56 40.97 -42.77
CA PHE A 351 5.95 40.75 -43.14
C PHE A 351 6.83 41.97 -42.90
N ARG A 352 8.05 41.73 -42.41
CA ARG A 352 9.12 42.72 -42.30
C ARG A 352 10.37 42.22 -43.00
N TYR A 353 11.04 43.09 -43.74
CA TYR A 353 12.18 42.74 -44.59
C TYR A 353 13.46 43.42 -44.08
N GLN A 354 14.57 42.69 -44.09
CA GLN A 354 15.91 43.25 -43.93
C GLN A 354 16.78 42.75 -45.09
N LEU A 355 17.44 43.68 -45.78
CA LEU A 355 18.31 43.39 -46.93
C LEU A 355 19.71 43.91 -46.64
N THR A 356 20.72 43.09 -46.91
CA THR A 356 22.14 43.49 -46.78
C THR A 356 22.91 43.07 -48.03
N CYS A 357 23.53 44.04 -48.70
CA CYS A 357 24.41 43.76 -49.83
C CYS A 357 25.71 43.09 -49.36
N VAL A 358 26.15 42.06 -50.07
CA VAL A 358 27.38 41.31 -49.77
C VAL A 358 28.40 41.52 -50.88
N GLY A 359 29.57 42.05 -50.53
CA GLY A 359 30.70 42.24 -51.46
C GLY A 359 30.70 43.56 -52.24
N GLY A 360 29.73 44.45 -52.02
CA GLY A 360 29.70 45.77 -52.62
C GLY A 360 28.43 46.53 -52.26
N TYR A 361 28.44 47.85 -52.44
CA TYR A 361 27.24 48.67 -52.28
C TYR A 361 26.34 48.56 -53.51
N SER A 362 25.03 48.50 -53.27
CA SER A 362 23.98 48.70 -54.27
C SER A 362 22.73 49.22 -53.57
N PRO A 363 21.91 50.08 -54.21
CA PRO A 363 20.69 50.59 -53.61
C PRO A 363 19.56 49.54 -53.65
N VAL A 364 19.75 48.44 -52.93
CA VAL A 364 18.76 47.35 -52.91
C VAL A 364 17.51 47.73 -52.13
N PHE A 365 16.35 47.33 -52.62
CA PHE A 365 15.05 47.53 -51.96
C PHE A 365 14.12 46.36 -52.29
N VAL A 366 13.04 46.21 -51.50
CA VAL A 366 11.96 45.28 -51.84
C VAL A 366 11.14 45.90 -52.96
N GLN A 367 11.28 45.37 -54.17
CA GLN A 367 10.58 45.83 -55.36
C GLN A 367 9.12 45.34 -55.40
N SER A 368 8.87 44.13 -54.91
CA SER A 368 7.52 43.62 -54.66
C SER A 368 7.51 42.84 -53.35
N GLU A 369 6.52 43.11 -52.51
CA GLU A 369 6.28 42.37 -51.27
C GLU A 369 5.91 40.91 -51.57
N ILE A 370 5.94 40.07 -50.53
CA ILE A 370 5.51 38.67 -50.60
C ILE A 370 4.07 38.61 -51.07
N ALA A 371 3.87 37.93 -52.20
CA ALA A 371 2.58 37.53 -52.70
C ALA A 371 2.74 36.26 -53.53
N ASN A 372 1.86 35.28 -53.33
CA ASN A 372 1.88 33.99 -54.05
C ASN A 372 3.23 33.25 -53.91
N GLY A 373 3.82 33.27 -52.72
CA GLY A 373 5.05 32.55 -52.40
C GLY A 373 6.35 33.24 -52.86
N HIS A 374 6.31 34.47 -53.37
CA HIS A 374 7.52 35.15 -53.86
C HIS A 374 7.58 36.61 -53.46
N PHE A 375 8.80 37.14 -53.24
CA PHE A 375 9.07 38.58 -53.20
C PHE A 375 10.28 38.91 -54.07
N LYS A 376 10.34 40.16 -54.53
CA LYS A 376 11.40 40.61 -55.44
C LYS A 376 12.26 41.67 -54.79
N ILE A 377 13.57 41.51 -54.90
CA ILE A 377 14.57 42.52 -54.57
C ILE A 377 14.95 43.25 -55.86
N GLY A 378 14.93 44.57 -55.84
CA GLY A 378 15.33 45.43 -56.97
C GLY A 378 16.50 46.35 -56.61
N GLY A 379 17.03 47.07 -57.61
CA GLY A 379 18.10 48.06 -57.42
C GLY A 379 19.49 47.46 -57.20
N GLY A 380 19.64 46.16 -57.46
CA GLY A 380 20.90 45.44 -57.33
C GLY A 380 21.79 45.58 -58.56
N ARG A 381 23.11 45.61 -58.38
CA ARG A 381 24.06 45.41 -59.48
C ARG A 381 24.04 43.93 -59.89
N PRO A 382 23.99 43.59 -61.20
CA PRO A 382 24.06 42.19 -61.66
C PRO A 382 25.24 41.42 -61.06
N GLY A 383 24.97 40.20 -60.58
CA GLY A 383 25.93 39.32 -59.93
C GLY A 383 26.21 39.62 -58.45
N LEU A 384 25.65 40.71 -57.89
CA LEU A 384 25.77 41.00 -56.46
C LEU A 384 24.96 40.00 -55.62
N LYS A 385 25.49 39.61 -54.47
CA LYS A 385 24.76 38.81 -53.49
C LYS A 385 24.03 39.71 -52.50
N VAL A 386 22.79 39.37 -52.16
CA VAL A 386 21.99 40.05 -51.15
C VAL A 386 21.57 39.02 -50.10
N SER A 387 21.98 39.24 -48.86
CA SER A 387 21.42 38.53 -47.71
C SER A 387 20.05 39.13 -47.42
N TRP A 388 19.05 38.28 -47.26
CA TRP A 388 17.69 38.68 -46.93
C TRP A 388 17.25 38.01 -45.64
N GLN A 389 16.43 38.71 -44.87
CA GLN A 389 15.69 38.16 -43.75
C GLN A 389 14.24 38.65 -43.84
N VAL A 390 13.30 37.73 -43.64
CA VAL A 390 11.88 38.03 -43.50
C VAL A 390 11.42 37.57 -42.12
N THR A 391 10.80 38.49 -41.38
CA THR A 391 10.04 38.18 -40.17
C THR A 391 8.56 38.18 -40.51
N GLY A 392 7.82 37.19 -40.02
CA GLY A 392 6.35 37.16 -40.08
C GLY A 392 5.73 36.86 -38.71
N ILE A 393 4.53 37.37 -38.49
CA ILE A 393 3.70 37.07 -37.31
C ILE A 393 2.85 35.84 -37.61
N ARG A 394 2.83 34.87 -36.70
CA ARG A 394 2.03 33.65 -36.88
C ARG A 394 0.53 33.94 -36.82
N HIS A 395 -0.22 33.37 -37.77
CA HIS A 395 -1.69 33.48 -37.83
C HIS A 395 -2.39 32.15 -38.10
N ASP A 396 -1.71 31.02 -37.87
CA ASP A 396 -2.32 29.70 -37.93
C ASP A 396 -3.44 29.52 -36.87
N ALA A 397 -4.26 28.48 -37.02
CA ALA A 397 -5.41 28.24 -36.14
C ALA A 397 -5.03 28.11 -34.65
N TYR A 398 -3.86 27.57 -34.33
CA TYR A 398 -3.38 27.45 -32.95
C TYR A 398 -2.97 28.81 -32.40
N ALA A 399 -2.20 29.60 -33.17
CA ALA A 399 -1.82 30.95 -32.79
C ALA A 399 -3.04 31.87 -32.55
N LYS A 400 -4.06 31.77 -33.41
CA LYS A 400 -5.31 32.54 -33.27
C LYS A 400 -6.13 32.17 -32.04
N SER A 401 -6.17 30.89 -31.68
CA SER A 401 -6.92 30.39 -30.52
C SER A 401 -6.16 30.49 -29.19
N ASN A 402 -4.83 30.63 -29.24
CA ASN A 402 -3.95 30.68 -28.08
C ASN A 402 -2.96 31.86 -28.20
N PRO A 403 -3.45 33.11 -28.29
CA PRO A 403 -2.56 34.27 -28.40
C PRO A 403 -1.72 34.43 -27.12
N ILE A 404 -0.49 34.93 -27.28
CA ILE A 404 0.32 35.36 -26.13
C ILE A 404 -0.28 36.65 -25.58
N VAL A 405 -0.81 36.59 -24.36
CA VAL A 405 -1.22 37.77 -23.60
C VAL A 405 0.04 38.36 -22.99
N VAL A 406 0.54 39.46 -23.58
CA VAL A 406 1.81 40.08 -23.19
C VAL A 406 1.76 40.63 -21.76
N GLU A 407 0.60 41.15 -21.36
CA GLU A 407 0.37 41.67 -20.02
C GLU A 407 -0.97 41.15 -19.49
N GLU A 408 -0.92 40.48 -18.34
CA GLU A 408 -2.09 39.92 -17.66
C GLU A 408 -2.08 40.36 -16.19
N PRO A 409 -3.23 40.77 -15.62
CA PRO A 409 -3.33 41.00 -14.18
C PRO A 409 -3.09 39.70 -13.43
N LYS A 410 -2.39 39.78 -12.28
CA LYS A 410 -2.25 38.61 -11.40
C LYS A 410 -3.61 38.20 -10.86
N GLU A 411 -3.82 36.89 -10.73
CA GLU A 411 -4.92 36.34 -9.96
C GLU A 411 -5.00 36.97 -8.55
N PRO A 412 -6.19 37.20 -7.98
CA PRO A 412 -6.36 37.90 -6.71
C PRO A 412 -5.47 37.36 -5.57
N GLN A 413 -5.26 36.04 -5.54
CA GLN A 413 -4.45 35.35 -4.53
C GLN A 413 -2.93 35.54 -4.73
N ALA A 414 -2.51 35.91 -5.94
CA ALA A 414 -1.11 36.13 -6.33
C ALA A 414 -0.70 37.61 -6.27
N VAL A 415 -1.64 38.54 -6.11
CA VAL A 415 -1.35 39.97 -5.94
C VAL A 415 -0.48 40.17 -4.68
N GLY A 416 0.61 40.94 -4.81
CA GLY A 416 1.61 41.13 -3.74
C GLY A 416 2.62 40.00 -3.56
N ARG A 417 2.47 38.88 -4.29
CA ARG A 417 3.41 37.75 -4.31
C ARG A 417 4.24 37.71 -5.59
N TYR A 418 5.30 36.91 -5.61
CA TYR A 418 6.27 36.81 -6.72
C TYR A 418 6.41 35.37 -7.18
N LEU A 419 6.63 35.14 -8.47
CA LEU A 419 7.05 33.82 -8.97
C LEU A 419 8.45 33.47 -8.45
N ASN A 420 9.37 34.45 -8.47
CA ASN A 420 10.73 34.32 -7.96
C ASN A 420 11.08 35.53 -7.07
N PRO A 421 10.72 35.51 -5.77
CA PRO A 421 10.95 36.64 -4.85
C PRO A 421 12.43 37.07 -4.76
N GLU A 422 13.36 36.11 -4.76
CA GLU A 422 14.78 36.35 -4.55
C GLU A 422 15.39 37.19 -5.68
N SER A 423 14.90 37.02 -6.92
CA SER A 423 15.30 37.85 -8.07
C SER A 423 14.93 39.33 -7.90
N PHE A 424 13.98 39.64 -7.01
CA PHE A 424 13.57 41.01 -6.67
C PHE A 424 14.07 41.44 -5.28
N GLY A 425 15.02 40.70 -4.68
CA GLY A 425 15.54 40.97 -3.33
C GLY A 425 14.49 40.77 -2.22
N LYS A 426 13.48 39.93 -2.46
CA LYS A 426 12.38 39.65 -1.52
C LYS A 426 12.53 38.27 -0.87
N SER A 427 11.93 38.11 0.30
CA SER A 427 11.89 36.83 1.02
C SER A 427 11.13 35.75 0.23
N ARG A 428 11.60 34.49 0.32
CA ARG A 428 10.93 33.31 -0.26
C ARG A 428 9.51 33.11 0.26
N SER A 429 9.18 33.62 1.44
CA SER A 429 7.81 33.63 1.98
C SER A 429 6.81 34.44 1.14
N LEU A 430 7.28 35.27 0.20
CA LEU A 430 6.41 35.97 -0.75
C LEU A 430 6.24 35.21 -2.09
N ALA A 431 6.68 33.96 -2.19
CA ALA A 431 6.48 33.15 -3.38
C ALA A 431 4.99 32.85 -3.62
N ILE A 432 4.56 32.84 -4.89
CA ILE A 432 3.20 32.41 -5.28
C ILE A 432 3.01 30.94 -4.92
N VAL A 433 3.98 30.10 -5.26
CA VAL A 433 4.03 28.71 -4.81
C VAL A 433 4.95 28.65 -3.60
N GLN A 434 4.36 28.44 -2.42
CA GLN A 434 5.14 28.19 -1.21
C GLN A 434 5.66 26.74 -1.25
N PRO A 435 6.96 26.48 -1.04
CA PRO A 435 7.38 25.13 -0.74
C PRO A 435 6.63 24.67 0.52
N SER A 436 6.10 23.45 0.51
CA SER A 436 5.42 22.90 1.68
C SER A 436 6.37 22.91 2.86
N THR A 437 6.09 23.72 3.88
CA THR A 437 6.85 23.79 5.14
C THR A 437 6.65 22.56 6.02
N SER A 438 6.04 21.49 5.52
CA SER A 438 5.42 20.44 6.33
C SER A 438 6.28 19.19 6.53
N VAL A 439 7.62 19.28 6.55
CA VAL A 439 8.47 18.10 6.85
C VAL A 439 9.38 18.33 8.06
N LEU A 440 9.28 19.47 8.76
CA LEU A 440 10.18 19.80 9.88
C LEU A 440 9.56 19.72 11.28
N GLU A 441 8.39 19.10 11.45
CA GLU A 441 7.92 18.68 12.78
C GLU A 441 7.70 17.17 12.79
N LYS A 442 8.78 16.44 13.09
CA LYS A 442 8.76 15.05 13.55
C LYS A 442 9.45 14.99 14.90
#